data_AF-A0A2S8DR40-F1
#
_entry.id   AF-A0A2S8DR40-F1
#
_cell.length_a   1.000
_cell.length_b   1.000
_cell.length_c   1.000
_cell.angle_alpha   90.00
_cell.angle_beta   90.00
_cell.angle_gamma   90.00
#
_symmetry.space_group_name_H-M   'P 1'
#
loop_
_entity.id
_entity.type
_entity.pdbx_description
1 polymer ?
#
loop_
_entity_poly.entity_id
_entity_poly.type
_entity_poly.pdbx_seq_one_letter_code
_entity_poly.pdbx_strand_id
1 'polypeptide(L)'
;MMDNDNSLNKRPTFKRALRNISMTSIFITMMLIWLLLSVTSVLTLKQYAQKNLALTAATMTYSLEAAVVFADGPAATETLAALGQQGQFSTAEVRDKQQNILASWHYTRKDPGDTFSNFISHWLFPAPIIQPIRHNGETIGEVRLTARDSSISHFIWFSLAVLTGCILLASGIAITLTRHLHNGLVEALKNITDVVHDVRSNRNFSRRVSEERIAEFHRFALDFNSLLDEMEEWQLRLQAKNTQLLRTALHDPLTGLANRAAFRSGINTLGNDSNLLIVFYVQIMPDDLVMQLHRF
;
A
#
# COMPACT_ATOMS: atom_id res chain seq x y z
N MET A 1 44.51 -11.54 -1.14
CA MET A 1 44.16 -10.94 -2.44
C MET A 1 43.26 -11.95 -3.14
N MET A 2 42.06 -11.50 -3.50
CA MET A 2 40.96 -12.23 -4.19
C MET A 2 40.29 -13.36 -3.36
N ASP A 3 38.97 -13.48 -3.24
CA ASP A 3 37.89 -12.91 -4.04
C ASP A 3 36.68 -12.43 -3.24
N ASN A 4 36.16 -11.31 -3.74
CA ASN A 4 35.03 -10.52 -3.30
C ASN A 4 33.70 -11.15 -3.75
N ASP A 5 32.62 -10.70 -3.10
CA ASP A 5 31.30 -10.51 -3.69
C ASP A 5 30.61 -11.71 -4.35
N ASN A 6 29.96 -12.53 -3.53
CA ASN A 6 28.79 -13.29 -3.99
C ASN A 6 27.60 -13.12 -3.02
N SER A 7 27.33 -11.87 -2.62
CA SER A 7 25.96 -11.51 -2.27
C SER A 7 25.14 -11.56 -3.54
N LEU A 8 24.60 -12.75 -3.84
CA LEU A 8 23.58 -12.99 -4.87
C LEU A 8 22.52 -11.90 -4.76
N ASN A 9 22.67 -10.88 -5.62
CA ASN A 9 21.77 -9.76 -5.72
C ASN A 9 20.49 -10.30 -6.37
N LYS A 10 19.64 -10.91 -5.54
CA LYS A 10 18.38 -11.55 -5.93
C LYS A 10 17.53 -10.46 -6.58
N ARG A 11 17.52 -10.43 -7.92
CA ARG A 11 16.83 -9.40 -8.70
C ARG A 11 15.42 -9.22 -8.15
N PRO A 12 15.03 -8.00 -7.73
CA PRO A 12 13.73 -7.78 -7.14
C PRO A 12 12.67 -8.19 -8.14
N THR A 13 11.74 -9.05 -7.73
CA THR A 13 10.60 -9.44 -8.54
C THR A 13 9.83 -8.17 -8.91
N PHE A 14 9.32 -8.07 -10.14
CA PHE A 14 8.44 -6.96 -10.56
C PHE A 14 7.35 -6.67 -9.51
N LYS A 15 6.84 -7.74 -8.88
CA LYS A 15 5.92 -7.70 -7.74
C LYS A 15 6.36 -6.80 -6.59
N ARG A 16 7.61 -6.96 -6.17
CA ARG A 16 8.19 -6.30 -5.01
C ARG A 16 8.55 -4.86 -5.32
N ALA A 17 9.07 -4.59 -6.52
CA ALA A 17 9.40 -3.25 -6.96
C ALA A 17 8.14 -2.37 -7.09
N LEU A 18 7.11 -2.84 -7.81
CA LEU A 18 5.88 -2.06 -8.02
C LEU A 18 5.09 -1.85 -6.74
N ARG A 19 5.00 -2.89 -5.88
CA ARG A 19 4.36 -2.77 -4.57
C ARG A 19 5.06 -1.74 -3.68
N ASN A 20 6.39 -1.72 -3.67
CA ASN A 20 7.13 -0.78 -2.84
C ASN A 20 6.87 0.67 -3.28
N ILE A 21 6.96 0.95 -4.59
CA ILE A 21 6.76 2.30 -5.16
C ILE A 21 5.33 2.80 -4.91
N SER A 22 4.33 1.95 -5.18
CA SER A 22 2.92 2.31 -4.95
C SER A 22 2.62 2.51 -3.46
N MET A 23 3.10 1.64 -2.57
CA MET A 23 2.89 1.79 -1.13
C MET A 23 3.54 3.05 -0.58
N THR A 24 4.77 3.38 -0.99
CA THR A 24 5.44 4.61 -0.55
C THR A 24 4.70 5.84 -1.06
N SER A 25 4.25 5.83 -2.31
CA SER A 25 3.50 6.97 -2.88
C SER A 25 2.18 7.20 -2.16
N ILE A 26 1.40 6.14 -1.90
CA ILE A 26 0.12 6.23 -1.16
C ILE A 26 0.35 6.72 0.27
N PHE A 27 1.38 6.21 0.95
CA PHE A 27 1.67 6.64 2.32
C PHE A 27 2.06 8.12 2.38
N ILE A 28 2.91 8.57 1.46
CA ILE A 28 3.35 9.97 1.38
C ILE A 28 2.17 10.90 1.10
N THR A 29 1.33 10.59 0.11
CA THR A 29 0.19 11.45 -0.25
C THR A 29 -0.84 11.51 0.88
N MET A 30 -1.15 10.38 1.52
CA MET A 30 -2.08 10.35 2.64
C MET A 30 -1.57 11.14 3.84
N MET A 31 -0.27 11.02 4.15
CA MET A 31 0.36 11.75 5.26
C MET A 31 0.42 13.27 4.98
N LEU A 32 0.68 13.66 3.72
CA LEU A 32 0.65 15.06 3.31
C LEU A 32 -0.74 15.69 3.46
N ILE A 33 -1.79 14.99 3.00
CA ILE A 33 -3.18 15.45 3.12
C ILE A 33 -3.58 15.58 4.59
N TRP A 34 -3.21 14.60 5.42
CA TRP A 34 -3.43 14.64 6.87
C TRP A 34 -2.82 15.85 7.52
N LEU A 35 -1.53 16.09 7.22
CA LEU A 35 -0.78 17.18 7.80
C LEU A 35 -1.40 18.52 7.42
N LEU A 36 -1.77 18.69 6.15
CA LEU A 36 -2.46 19.90 5.69
C LEU A 36 -3.76 20.12 6.45
N LEU A 37 -4.63 19.11 6.49
CA LEU A 37 -5.94 19.20 7.16
C LEU A 37 -5.81 19.46 8.66
N SER A 38 -4.85 18.80 9.32
CA SER A 38 -4.57 18.98 10.74
C SER A 38 -4.10 20.40 11.03
N VAL A 39 -3.13 20.91 10.26
CA VAL A 39 -2.62 22.27 10.44
C VAL A 39 -3.73 23.29 10.19
N THR A 40 -4.51 23.15 9.12
CA THR A 40 -5.64 24.05 8.85
C THR A 40 -6.68 24.01 9.96
N SER A 41 -7.07 22.82 10.45
CA SER A 41 -8.07 22.68 11.51
C SER A 41 -7.63 23.33 12.83
N VAL A 42 -6.35 23.21 13.18
CA VAL A 42 -5.81 23.81 14.41
C VAL A 42 -5.75 25.33 14.29
N LEU A 43 -5.33 25.86 13.14
CA LEU A 43 -5.28 27.30 12.90
C LEU A 43 -6.68 27.93 12.91
N THR A 44 -7.67 27.29 12.29
CA THR A 44 -9.04 27.80 12.28
C THR A 44 -9.67 27.76 13.67
N LEU A 45 -9.43 26.69 14.45
CA LEU A 45 -9.89 26.60 15.83
C LEU A 45 -9.29 27.70 16.70
N LYS A 46 -7.98 27.96 16.56
CA LYS A 46 -7.30 29.06 17.27
C LYS A 46 -7.94 30.41 16.97
N GLN A 47 -8.18 30.71 15.69
CA GLN A 47 -8.81 31.97 15.28
C GLN A 47 -10.25 32.09 15.80
N TYR A 48 -11.01 31.00 15.77
CA TYR A 48 -12.38 30.98 16.26
C TYR A 48 -12.44 31.23 17.78
N ALA A 49 -11.57 30.56 18.53
CA ALA A 49 -11.54 30.71 19.97
C ALA A 49 -11.10 32.12 20.42
N GLN A 50 -10.12 32.74 19.73
CA GLN A 50 -9.72 34.11 20.00
C GLN A 50 -10.83 35.12 19.71
N LYS A 51 -11.54 35.00 18.58
CA LYS A 51 -12.66 35.87 18.24
C LYS A 51 -13.81 35.73 19.24
N ASN A 52 -14.14 34.51 19.63
CA ASN A 52 -15.19 34.25 20.62
C ASN A 52 -14.84 34.85 21.98
N LEU A 53 -13.60 34.65 22.46
CA LEU A 53 -13.15 35.20 23.73
C LEU A 53 -13.14 36.74 23.73
N ALA A 54 -12.74 37.38 22.62
CA ALA A 54 -12.77 38.84 22.48
C ALA A 54 -14.22 39.40 22.53
N LEU A 55 -15.19 38.69 21.98
CA LEU A 55 -16.61 39.08 22.07
C LEU A 55 -17.13 38.94 23.50
N THR A 56 -16.82 37.83 24.17
CA THR A 56 -17.17 37.61 25.59
C THR A 56 -16.58 38.70 26.48
N ALA A 57 -15.31 39.03 26.28
CA ALA A 57 -14.62 40.08 27.02
C ALA A 57 -15.25 41.47 26.78
N ALA A 58 -15.74 41.74 25.56
CA ALA A 58 -16.42 42.99 25.24
C ALA A 58 -17.77 43.11 25.96
N THR A 59 -18.54 42.03 26.03
CA THR A 59 -19.81 42.00 26.76
C THR A 59 -19.59 42.13 28.27
N MET A 60 -18.54 41.49 28.81
CA MET A 60 -18.16 41.62 30.22
C MET A 60 -17.80 43.03 30.64
N THR A 61 -17.11 43.74 29.75
CA THR A 61 -16.67 45.12 30.00
C THR A 61 -17.86 46.00 30.38
N TYR A 62 -19.01 45.81 29.73
CA TYR A 62 -20.23 46.57 30.00
C TYR A 62 -20.87 46.21 31.35
N SER A 63 -20.88 44.92 31.72
CA SER A 63 -21.43 44.48 33.01
C SER A 63 -20.55 44.87 34.20
N LEU A 64 -19.23 45.01 33.98
CA LEU A 64 -18.25 45.37 35.00
C LEU A 64 -18.03 46.88 35.11
N GLU A 65 -18.51 47.67 34.14
CA GLU A 65 -18.31 49.12 34.08
C GLU A 65 -18.75 49.81 35.38
N ALA A 66 -19.99 49.56 35.82
CA ALA A 66 -20.51 50.16 37.06
C ALA A 66 -19.69 49.75 38.28
N ALA A 67 -19.38 48.46 38.44
CA ALA A 67 -18.63 47.98 39.60
C ALA A 67 -17.20 48.56 39.64
N VAL A 68 -16.57 48.79 38.49
CA VAL A 68 -15.24 49.42 38.41
C VAL A 68 -15.31 50.92 38.65
N VAL A 69 -16.31 51.63 38.12
CA VAL A 69 -16.52 53.07 38.39
C VAL A 69 -16.73 53.34 39.89
N PHE A 70 -17.47 52.47 40.58
CA PHE A 70 -17.74 52.60 42.01
C PHE A 70 -16.69 51.95 42.91
N ALA A 71 -15.61 51.39 42.34
CA ALA A 71 -14.58 50.64 43.06
C ALA A 71 -15.15 49.54 43.98
N ASP A 72 -16.28 48.94 43.59
CA ASP A 72 -16.99 47.89 44.33
C ASP A 72 -16.42 46.51 43.95
N GLY A 73 -15.30 46.17 44.58
CA GLY A 73 -14.63 44.87 44.43
C GLY A 73 -15.55 43.66 44.69
N PRO A 74 -16.36 43.67 45.77
CA PRO A 74 -17.37 42.62 46.01
C PRO A 74 -18.37 42.45 44.86
N ALA A 75 -18.98 43.53 44.37
CA ALA A 75 -19.94 43.46 43.25
C ALA A 75 -19.29 43.00 41.93
N ALA A 76 -18.04 43.44 41.67
CA ALA A 76 -17.26 42.97 40.54
C ALA A 76 -16.97 41.45 40.64
N THR A 77 -16.63 40.97 41.84
CA THR A 77 -16.35 39.54 42.08
C THR A 77 -17.59 38.67 41.89
N GLU A 78 -18.75 39.13 42.36
CA GLU A 78 -20.03 38.42 42.15
C GLU A 78 -20.40 38.33 40.66
N THR A 79 -20.21 39.44 39.92
CA THR A 79 -20.43 39.48 38.47
C THR A 79 -19.47 38.53 37.73
N LEU A 80 -18.18 38.52 38.10
CA LEU A 80 -17.21 37.58 37.56
C LEU A 80 -17.56 36.12 37.89
N ALA A 81 -18.04 35.84 39.11
CA ALA A 81 -18.43 34.51 39.52
C ALA A 81 -19.65 34.01 38.75
N ALA A 82 -20.66 34.86 38.55
CA ALA A 82 -21.85 34.53 37.76
C ALA A 82 -21.50 34.18 36.30
N LEU A 83 -20.62 34.98 35.68
CA LEU A 83 -20.17 34.74 34.30
C LEU A 83 -19.19 33.56 34.22
N GLY A 84 -18.37 33.34 35.24
CA GLY A 84 -17.41 32.23 35.31
C GLY A 84 -18.09 30.87 35.45
N GLN A 85 -19.20 30.82 36.18
CA GLN A 85 -20.04 29.62 36.31
C GLN A 85 -20.69 29.21 34.98
N GLN A 86 -21.04 30.16 34.10
CA GLN A 86 -21.58 29.87 32.76
C GLN A 86 -20.60 29.18 31.82
N GLY A 87 -19.31 29.33 32.12
CA GLY A 87 -18.32 28.44 31.57
C GLY A 87 -17.39 28.99 30.51
N GLN A 88 -17.31 30.31 30.39
CA GLN A 88 -16.73 30.96 29.23
C GLN A 88 -15.22 31.26 29.38
N PHE A 89 -14.67 31.22 30.60
CA PHE A 89 -13.26 31.52 30.92
C PHE A 89 -12.75 30.66 32.08
N SER A 90 -11.42 30.54 32.20
CA SER A 90 -10.74 29.83 33.30
C SER A 90 -10.27 30.78 34.39
N THR A 91 -9.79 31.96 33.98
CA THR A 91 -9.34 33.03 34.88
C THR A 91 -9.83 34.37 34.37
N ALA A 92 -10.37 35.18 35.27
CA ALA A 92 -10.67 36.58 35.01
C ALA A 92 -10.12 37.46 36.13
N GLU A 93 -9.43 38.53 35.74
CA GLU A 93 -8.97 39.58 36.66
C GLU A 93 -9.48 40.92 36.16
N VAL A 94 -9.99 41.74 37.08
CA VAL A 94 -10.38 43.12 36.83
C VAL A 94 -9.38 44.01 37.54
N ARG A 95 -8.78 44.94 36.79
CA ARG A 95 -7.78 45.88 37.29
C ARG A 95 -8.24 47.32 37.11
N ASP A 96 -7.93 48.16 38.09
CA ASP A 96 -8.16 49.61 38.03
C ASP A 96 -7.09 50.33 37.16
N LYS A 97 -7.28 51.63 36.88
CA LYS A 97 -6.29 52.54 36.25
C LYS A 97 -4.89 52.43 36.85
N GLN A 98 -4.76 52.12 38.16
CA GLN A 98 -3.46 51.96 38.83
C GLN A 98 -2.89 50.53 38.76
N GLN A 99 -3.47 49.64 37.94
CA GLN A 99 -3.09 48.22 37.82
C GLN A 99 -3.33 47.37 39.08
N ASN A 100 -4.06 47.90 40.07
CA ASN A 100 -4.48 47.17 41.26
C ASN A 100 -5.61 46.20 40.92
N ILE A 101 -5.56 44.98 41.45
CA ILE A 101 -6.60 43.96 41.25
C ILE A 101 -7.81 44.31 42.10
N LEU A 102 -8.93 44.68 41.47
CA LEU A 102 -10.22 44.96 42.11
C LEU A 102 -11.00 43.68 42.40
N ALA A 103 -10.95 42.73 41.48
CA ALA A 103 -11.62 41.44 41.60
C ALA A 103 -10.85 40.37 40.80
N SER A 104 -10.88 39.14 41.30
CA SER A 104 -10.30 37.99 40.60
C SER A 104 -11.20 36.77 40.75
N TRP A 105 -11.26 35.96 39.68
CA TRP A 105 -11.98 34.71 39.67
C TRP A 105 -11.13 33.65 38.97
N HIS A 106 -10.98 32.49 39.61
CA HIS A 106 -10.19 31.37 39.12
C HIS A 106 -10.99 30.08 39.21
N TYR A 107 -11.06 29.33 38.12
CA TYR A 107 -11.69 28.01 38.08
C TYR A 107 -10.74 26.95 38.63
N THR A 108 -11.08 26.33 39.77
CA THR A 108 -10.27 25.28 40.41
C THR A 108 -10.94 23.92 40.23
N ARG A 109 -10.72 23.25 39.09
CA ARG A 109 -10.97 21.80 38.97
C ARG A 109 -9.68 21.14 38.50
N LYS A 110 -9.16 20.24 39.34
CA LYS A 110 -8.03 19.33 39.03
C LYS A 110 -8.60 18.12 38.30
N ASP A 111 -8.56 18.13 36.98
CA ASP A 111 -8.85 16.91 36.22
C ASP A 111 -7.58 16.03 36.16
N PRO A 112 -7.64 14.74 36.58
CA PRO A 112 -6.49 13.86 36.57
C PRO A 112 -6.21 13.39 35.12
N GLY A 113 -5.30 14.07 34.43
CA GLY A 113 -4.87 13.70 33.06
C GLY A 113 -4.20 14.81 32.22
N ASP A 114 -4.06 16.03 32.77
CA ASP A 114 -3.87 17.27 32.00
C ASP A 114 -2.48 17.58 31.45
N THR A 115 -1.49 16.67 31.44
CA THR A 115 -0.13 17.03 30.94
C THR A 115 -0.16 17.48 29.48
N PHE A 116 -0.94 16.79 28.64
CA PHE A 116 -1.10 17.15 27.23
C PHE A 116 -2.09 18.31 27.03
N SER A 117 -3.13 18.40 27.87
CA SER A 117 -4.08 19.53 27.85
C SER A 117 -3.39 20.84 28.15
N ASN A 118 -2.58 20.87 29.22
CA ASN A 118 -1.78 22.02 29.62
C ASN A 118 -0.78 22.44 28.53
N PHE A 119 -0.21 21.49 27.79
CA PHE A 119 0.70 21.82 26.68
C PHE A 119 -0.03 22.47 25.51
N ILE A 120 -1.17 21.90 25.11
CA ILE A 120 -2.00 22.45 24.03
C ILE A 120 -2.54 23.82 24.43
N SER A 121 -3.02 23.99 25.65
CA SER A 121 -3.61 25.25 26.10
C SER A 121 -2.59 26.37 26.19
N HIS A 122 -1.38 26.09 26.68
CA HIS A 122 -0.29 27.06 26.71
C HIS A 122 0.16 27.49 25.30
N TRP A 123 0.13 26.56 24.34
CA TRP A 123 0.45 26.87 22.94
C TRP A 123 -0.69 27.58 22.19
N LEU A 124 -1.94 27.24 22.50
CA LEU A 124 -3.13 27.82 21.87
C LEU A 124 -3.42 29.24 22.40
N PHE A 125 -3.21 29.48 23.69
CA PHE A 125 -3.43 30.76 24.39
C PHE A 125 -2.22 31.19 25.27
N PRO A 126 -1.08 31.56 24.68
CA PRO A 126 0.09 32.00 25.44
C PRO A 126 -0.05 33.38 26.08
N ALA A 127 -1.04 34.20 25.66
CA ALA A 127 -1.26 35.54 26.19
C ALA A 127 -2.73 35.72 26.62
N PRO A 128 -2.99 36.25 27.84
CA PRO A 128 -4.33 36.62 28.26
C PRO A 128 -4.87 37.72 27.33
N ILE A 129 -6.17 37.67 27.02
CA ILE A 129 -6.82 38.76 26.30
C ILE A 129 -7.04 39.90 27.29
N ILE A 130 -6.51 41.07 26.96
CA ILE A 130 -6.64 42.30 27.74
C ILE A 130 -7.64 43.20 27.02
N GLN A 131 -8.74 43.54 27.69
CA GLN A 131 -9.74 44.45 27.15
C GLN A 131 -9.92 45.67 28.07
N PRO A 132 -9.78 46.90 27.55
CA PRO A 132 -9.94 48.10 28.36
C PRO A 132 -11.41 48.35 28.68
N ILE A 133 -11.69 48.65 29.94
CA ILE A 133 -12.98 49.14 30.40
C ILE A 133 -13.02 50.65 30.20
N ARG A 134 -13.98 51.12 29.41
CA ARG A 134 -14.14 52.54 29.11
C ARG A 134 -15.47 53.04 29.64
N HIS A 135 -15.44 54.18 30.32
CA HIS A 135 -16.63 54.93 30.71
C HIS A 135 -16.52 56.34 30.12
N ASN A 136 -17.52 56.78 29.37
CA ASN A 136 -17.55 58.10 28.70
C ASN A 136 -16.29 58.44 27.85
N GLY A 137 -15.65 57.43 27.26
CA GLY A 137 -14.45 57.60 26.42
C GLY A 137 -13.11 57.57 27.16
N GLU A 138 -13.10 57.57 28.49
CA GLU A 138 -11.89 57.36 29.29
C GLU A 138 -11.74 55.90 29.73
N THR A 139 -10.51 55.36 29.64
CA THR A 139 -10.18 54.02 30.13
C THR A 139 -10.08 54.03 31.66
N ILE A 140 -11.04 53.41 32.34
CA ILE A 140 -11.14 53.35 33.81
C ILE A 140 -10.50 52.08 34.40
N GLY A 141 -10.23 51.07 33.58
CA GLY A 141 -9.61 49.83 34.02
C GLY A 141 -9.39 48.85 32.87
N GLU A 142 -8.98 47.63 33.18
CA GLU A 142 -8.84 46.55 32.21
C GLU A 142 -9.34 45.22 32.77
N VAL A 143 -9.92 44.39 31.90
CA VAL A 143 -10.24 43.00 32.21
C VAL A 143 -9.22 42.10 31.51
N ARG A 144 -8.60 41.20 32.26
CA ARG A 144 -7.74 40.14 31.73
C ARG A 144 -8.48 38.82 31.79
N LEU A 145 -8.66 38.18 30.63
CA LEU A 145 -9.41 36.93 30.49
C LEU A 145 -8.51 35.86 29.88
N THR A 146 -8.65 34.65 30.41
CA THR A 146 -8.03 33.44 29.87
C THR A 146 -9.12 32.42 29.52
N ALA A 147 -8.99 31.80 28.34
CA ALA A 147 -9.96 30.83 27.85
C ALA A 147 -10.03 29.58 28.74
N ARG A 148 -11.18 28.90 28.75
CA ARG A 148 -11.35 27.60 29.40
C ARG A 148 -10.61 26.48 28.65
N ASP A 149 -9.92 25.62 29.39
CA ASP A 149 -9.01 24.58 28.88
C ASP A 149 -9.73 23.27 28.49
N SER A 150 -10.68 22.79 29.31
CA SER A 150 -11.09 21.37 29.29
C SER A 150 -11.85 20.89 28.03
N SER A 151 -12.70 21.72 27.42
CA SER A 151 -13.51 21.30 26.26
C SER A 151 -12.74 21.36 24.93
N ILE A 152 -11.80 22.29 24.79
CA ILE A 152 -11.07 22.51 23.54
C ILE A 152 -10.00 21.42 23.34
N SER A 153 -9.32 21.04 24.41
CA SER A 153 -8.32 19.97 24.39
C SER A 153 -8.95 18.61 24.01
N HIS A 154 -10.09 18.25 24.59
CA HIS A 154 -10.84 17.05 24.22
C HIS A 154 -11.27 17.06 22.75
N PHE A 155 -11.73 18.20 22.24
CA PHE A 155 -12.09 18.34 20.83
C PHE A 155 -10.89 18.15 19.90
N ILE A 156 -9.72 18.71 20.24
CA ILE A 156 -8.49 18.55 19.46
C ILE A 156 -8.01 17.09 19.48
N TRP A 157 -8.05 16.43 20.64
CA TRP A 157 -7.64 15.03 20.73
C TRP A 157 -8.60 14.12 19.96
N PHE A 158 -9.91 14.34 20.08
CA PHE A 158 -10.92 13.59 19.32
C PHE A 158 -10.78 13.82 17.82
N SER A 159 -10.56 15.06 17.37
CA SER A 159 -10.39 15.34 15.93
C SER A 159 -9.13 14.68 15.37
N LEU A 160 -8.02 14.68 16.13
CA LEU A 160 -6.79 13.99 15.76
C LEU A 160 -6.99 12.46 15.73
N ALA A 161 -7.69 11.90 16.72
CA ALA A 161 -8.01 10.48 16.77
C ALA A 161 -8.90 10.04 15.57
N VAL A 162 -9.88 10.85 15.20
CA VAL A 162 -10.72 10.60 14.02
C VAL A 162 -9.89 10.71 12.73
N LEU A 163 -9.06 11.74 12.58
CA LEU A 163 -8.22 11.93 11.40
C LEU A 163 -7.23 10.77 11.21
N THR A 164 -6.60 10.31 12.30
CA THR A 164 -5.70 9.16 12.28
C THR A 164 -6.45 7.87 11.97
N GLY A 165 -7.64 7.67 12.55
CA GLY A 165 -8.51 6.54 12.23
C GLY A 165 -8.90 6.48 10.74
N CYS A 166 -9.27 7.62 10.15
CA CYS A 166 -9.59 7.72 8.73
C CYS A 166 -8.40 7.33 7.84
N ILE A 167 -7.18 7.67 8.22
CA ILE A 167 -5.96 7.31 7.47
C ILE A 167 -5.68 5.83 7.55
N LEU A 168 -5.80 5.23 8.73
CA LEU A 168 -5.58 3.81 8.88
C LEU A 168 -6.60 3.02 8.07
N LEU A 169 -7.86 3.46 8.05
CA LEU A 169 -8.90 2.87 7.21
C LEU A 169 -8.60 3.04 5.72
N ALA A 170 -8.33 4.26 5.26
CA ALA A 170 -8.05 4.53 3.86
C ALA A 170 -6.77 3.82 3.38
N SER A 171 -5.74 3.73 4.23
CA SER A 171 -4.51 2.96 3.98
C SER A 171 -4.82 1.47 3.89
N GLY A 172 -5.61 0.94 4.81
CA GLY A 172 -6.07 -0.45 4.77
C GLY A 172 -6.77 -0.78 3.45
N ILE A 173 -7.72 0.05 3.03
CA ILE A 173 -8.46 -0.10 1.76
C ILE A 173 -7.53 0.00 0.55
N ALA A 174 -6.62 0.97 0.53
CA ALA A 174 -5.67 1.13 -0.57
C ALA A 174 -4.71 -0.06 -0.67
N ILE A 175 -4.26 -0.60 0.45
CA ILE A 175 -3.39 -1.78 0.51
C ILE A 175 -4.13 -3.03 0.04
N THR A 176 -5.38 -3.25 0.47
CA THR A 176 -6.17 -4.41 0.04
C THR A 176 -6.45 -4.35 -1.46
N LEU A 177 -6.85 -3.19 -1.98
CA LEU A 177 -7.08 -2.97 -3.41
C LEU A 177 -5.81 -3.21 -4.23
N THR A 178 -4.68 -2.64 -3.79
CA THR A 178 -3.37 -2.82 -4.44
C THR A 178 -2.95 -4.29 -4.45
N ARG A 179 -3.14 -5.02 -3.33
CA ARG A 179 -2.84 -6.45 -3.24
C ARG A 179 -3.71 -7.28 -4.18
N HIS A 180 -5.01 -6.98 -4.26
CA HIS A 180 -5.95 -7.71 -5.10
C HIS A 180 -5.59 -7.56 -6.59
N LEU A 181 -5.43 -6.32 -7.07
CA LEU A 181 -5.08 -6.04 -8.46
C LEU A 181 -3.72 -6.63 -8.85
N HIS A 182 -2.74 -6.55 -7.96
CA HIS A 182 -1.38 -6.95 -8.27
C HIS A 182 -1.15 -8.47 -8.18
N ASN A 183 -1.88 -9.16 -7.30
CA ASN A 183 -1.78 -10.62 -7.24
C ASN A 183 -2.24 -11.27 -8.56
N GLY A 184 -3.35 -10.81 -9.14
CA GLY A 184 -3.83 -11.33 -10.42
C GLY A 184 -2.85 -11.11 -11.57
N LEU A 185 -2.28 -9.91 -11.67
CA LEU A 185 -1.27 -9.58 -12.71
C LEU A 185 0.00 -10.44 -12.59
N VAL A 186 0.49 -10.66 -11.37
CA VAL A 186 1.73 -11.41 -11.16
C VAL A 186 1.53 -12.90 -11.38
N GLU A 187 0.38 -13.43 -11.00
CA GLU A 187 0.03 -14.84 -11.23
C GLU A 187 -0.03 -15.15 -12.72
N ALA A 188 -0.68 -14.28 -13.50
CA ALA A 188 -0.72 -14.38 -14.96
C ALA A 188 0.69 -14.42 -15.59
N LEU A 189 1.55 -13.48 -15.19
CA LEU A 189 2.91 -13.41 -15.70
C LEU A 189 3.75 -14.65 -15.32
N LYS A 190 3.53 -15.18 -14.11
CA LYS A 190 4.24 -16.37 -13.63
C LYS A 190 3.82 -17.61 -14.42
N ASN A 191 2.52 -17.81 -14.66
CA ASN A 191 2.03 -18.93 -15.47
C ASN A 191 2.67 -18.95 -16.86
N ILE A 192 2.69 -17.81 -17.55
CA ILE A 192 3.32 -17.67 -18.86
C ILE A 192 4.82 -18.01 -18.77
N THR A 193 5.52 -17.44 -17.79
CA THR A 193 6.97 -17.65 -17.62
C THR A 193 7.30 -19.12 -17.37
N ASP A 194 6.50 -19.81 -16.56
CA ASP A 194 6.68 -21.22 -16.23
C ASP A 194 6.47 -22.13 -17.45
N VAL A 195 5.51 -21.80 -18.34
CA VAL A 195 5.31 -22.53 -19.60
C VAL A 195 6.47 -22.27 -20.57
N VAL A 196 6.87 -21.01 -20.76
CA VAL A 196 8.02 -20.66 -21.62
C VAL A 196 9.30 -21.36 -21.17
N HIS A 197 9.56 -21.38 -19.86
CA HIS A 197 10.73 -22.05 -19.31
C HIS A 197 10.69 -23.56 -19.56
N ASP A 198 9.53 -24.20 -19.40
CA ASP A 198 9.35 -25.63 -19.61
C ASP A 198 9.47 -26.03 -21.09
N VAL A 199 8.88 -25.25 -22.00
CA VAL A 199 9.06 -25.43 -23.45
C VAL A 199 10.54 -25.29 -23.83
N ARG A 200 11.25 -24.31 -23.27
CA ARG A 200 12.67 -24.09 -23.57
C ARG A 200 13.58 -25.17 -22.98
N SER A 201 13.36 -25.55 -21.73
CA SER A 201 14.24 -26.47 -21.00
C SER A 201 13.96 -27.93 -21.34
N ASN A 202 12.70 -28.31 -21.36
CA ASN A 202 12.27 -29.70 -21.46
C ASN A 202 11.73 -30.05 -22.86
N ARG A 203 11.67 -29.08 -23.79
CA ARG A 203 11.08 -29.23 -25.14
C ARG A 203 9.67 -29.81 -25.11
N ASN A 204 8.93 -29.53 -24.03
CA ASN A 204 7.56 -29.98 -23.86
C ASN A 204 6.60 -29.04 -24.58
N PHE A 205 6.50 -29.19 -25.90
CA PHE A 205 5.66 -28.32 -26.75
C PHE A 205 4.17 -28.54 -26.54
N SER A 206 3.74 -29.63 -25.89
CA SER A 206 2.32 -29.91 -25.61
C SER A 206 1.79 -29.13 -24.41
N ARG A 207 2.64 -28.46 -23.64
CA ARG A 207 2.20 -27.57 -22.56
C ARG A 207 1.58 -26.30 -23.16
N ARG A 208 0.52 -25.79 -22.55
CA ARG A 208 -0.19 -24.57 -23.00
C ARG A 208 -0.28 -23.55 -21.86
N VAL A 209 -0.37 -22.28 -22.23
CA VAL A 209 -0.67 -21.19 -21.30
C VAL A 209 -2.18 -21.20 -21.04
N SER A 210 -2.56 -21.14 -19.76
CA SER A 210 -3.97 -21.09 -19.30
C SER A 210 -4.65 -19.78 -19.69
N GLU A 211 -5.98 -19.80 -19.77
CA GLU A 211 -6.76 -18.58 -19.99
C GLU A 211 -6.59 -17.58 -18.84
N GLU A 212 -6.21 -16.35 -19.18
CA GLU A 212 -6.01 -15.27 -18.22
C GLU A 212 -7.19 -14.31 -18.16
N ARG A 213 -7.45 -13.73 -16.98
CA ARG A 213 -8.62 -12.86 -16.73
C ARG A 213 -8.54 -11.51 -17.46
N ILE A 214 -7.33 -11.07 -17.81
CA ILE A 214 -7.06 -9.77 -18.39
C ILE A 214 -6.96 -9.94 -19.91
N ALA A 215 -7.72 -9.14 -20.66
CA ALA A 215 -7.87 -9.28 -22.10
C ALA A 215 -6.53 -9.27 -22.86
N GLU A 216 -5.60 -8.40 -22.47
CA GLU A 216 -4.28 -8.30 -23.06
C GLU A 216 -3.44 -9.57 -22.84
N PHE A 217 -3.48 -10.13 -21.63
CA PHE A 217 -2.76 -11.37 -21.31
C PHE A 217 -3.41 -12.59 -21.95
N HIS A 218 -4.75 -12.61 -22.05
CA HIS A 218 -5.47 -13.66 -22.78
C HIS A 218 -5.10 -13.65 -24.27
N ARG A 219 -5.10 -12.49 -24.92
CA ARG A 219 -4.66 -12.37 -26.32
C ARG A 219 -3.23 -12.83 -26.51
N PHE A 220 -2.32 -12.42 -25.63
CA PHE A 220 -0.93 -12.87 -25.68
C PHE A 220 -0.81 -14.39 -25.47
N ALA A 221 -1.59 -14.98 -24.55
CA ALA A 221 -1.62 -16.42 -24.32
C ALA A 221 -2.10 -17.18 -25.56
N LEU A 222 -3.13 -16.67 -26.26
CA LEU A 222 -3.61 -17.24 -27.52
C LEU A 222 -2.52 -17.20 -28.61
N ASP A 223 -1.90 -16.03 -28.83
CA ASP A 223 -0.84 -15.87 -29.82
C ASP A 223 0.35 -16.81 -29.52
N PHE A 224 0.71 -16.94 -28.24
CA PHE A 224 1.78 -17.84 -27.81
C PHE A 224 1.42 -19.32 -27.99
N ASN A 225 0.19 -19.72 -27.66
CA ASN A 225 -0.29 -21.08 -27.86
C ASN A 225 -0.32 -21.44 -29.35
N SER A 226 -0.71 -20.51 -30.24
CA SER A 226 -0.64 -20.71 -31.70
C SER A 226 0.79 -20.95 -32.18
N LEU A 227 1.78 -20.23 -31.63
CA LEU A 227 3.20 -20.48 -31.93
C LEU A 227 3.64 -21.87 -31.45
N LEU A 228 3.17 -22.34 -30.29
CA LEU A 228 3.46 -23.68 -29.81
C LEU A 228 2.84 -24.75 -30.72
N ASP A 229 1.63 -24.53 -31.23
CA ASP A 229 0.99 -25.43 -32.20
C ASP A 229 1.83 -25.55 -33.48
N GLU A 230 2.32 -24.43 -34.03
CA GLU A 230 3.20 -24.43 -35.19
C GLU A 230 4.52 -25.16 -34.93
N MET A 231 5.13 -24.97 -33.75
CA MET A 231 6.37 -25.65 -33.38
C MET A 231 6.19 -27.15 -33.19
N GLU A 232 5.10 -27.57 -32.55
CA GLU A 232 4.76 -28.98 -32.36
C GLU A 232 4.51 -29.67 -33.71
N GLU A 233 3.76 -29.03 -34.61
CA GLU A 233 3.55 -29.53 -35.96
C GLU A 233 4.85 -29.60 -36.76
N TRP A 234 5.71 -28.59 -36.63
CA TRP A 234 7.01 -28.59 -37.30
C TRP A 234 7.91 -29.73 -36.80
N GLN A 235 7.91 -30.02 -35.49
CA GLN A 235 8.64 -31.15 -34.92
C GLN A 235 8.12 -32.49 -35.46
N LEU A 236 6.80 -32.69 -35.51
CA LEU A 236 6.21 -33.90 -36.06
C LEU A 236 6.58 -34.07 -37.53
N ARG A 237 6.51 -33.00 -38.33
CA ARG A 237 6.93 -33.01 -39.73
C ARG A 237 8.41 -33.34 -39.89
N LEU A 238 9.27 -32.79 -39.04
CA LEU A 238 10.71 -33.05 -39.10
C LEU A 238 11.02 -34.52 -38.73
N GLN A 239 10.35 -35.07 -37.72
CA GLN A 239 10.52 -36.45 -37.31
C GLN A 239 10.01 -37.43 -38.38
N ALA A 240 8.84 -37.15 -38.96
CA ALA A 240 8.31 -37.92 -40.09
C ALA A 240 9.29 -37.91 -41.28
N LYS A 241 9.80 -36.74 -41.66
CA LYS A 241 10.82 -36.63 -42.73
C LYS A 241 12.10 -37.41 -42.42
N ASN A 242 12.61 -37.32 -41.19
CA ASN A 242 13.79 -38.08 -40.78
C ASN A 242 13.55 -39.59 -40.85
N THR A 243 12.40 -40.08 -40.39
CA THR A 243 12.05 -41.52 -40.49
C THR A 243 11.91 -41.97 -41.94
N GLN A 244 11.32 -41.14 -42.80
CA GLN A 244 11.19 -41.41 -44.22
C GLN A 244 12.57 -41.48 -44.90
N LEU A 245 13.45 -40.50 -44.64
CA LEU A 245 14.81 -40.49 -45.19
C LEU A 245 15.62 -41.70 -44.71
N LEU A 246 15.52 -42.06 -43.43
CA LEU A 246 16.16 -43.26 -42.89
C LEU A 246 15.64 -44.52 -43.60
N ARG A 247 14.32 -44.62 -43.81
CA ARG A 247 13.71 -45.73 -44.54
C ARG A 247 14.26 -45.83 -45.96
N THR A 248 14.28 -44.73 -46.71
CA THR A 248 14.82 -44.70 -48.07
C THR A 248 16.33 -44.98 -48.13
N ALA A 249 17.09 -44.54 -47.12
CA ALA A 249 18.53 -44.76 -47.04
C ALA A 249 18.92 -46.19 -46.63
N LEU A 250 18.04 -46.90 -45.93
CA LEU A 250 18.30 -48.25 -45.40
C LEU A 250 17.52 -49.36 -46.09
N HIS A 251 16.50 -49.06 -46.88
CA HIS A 251 15.71 -50.05 -47.63
C HIS A 251 15.84 -49.85 -49.13
N ASP A 252 15.76 -50.95 -49.88
CA ASP A 252 15.74 -50.97 -51.33
C ASP A 252 14.33 -50.61 -51.84
N PRO A 253 14.19 -49.62 -52.75
CA PRO A 253 12.88 -49.11 -53.16
C PRO A 253 12.06 -50.07 -54.03
N LEU A 254 12.68 -51.07 -54.65
CA LEU A 254 11.99 -52.04 -55.52
C LEU A 254 11.52 -53.27 -54.75
N THR A 255 12.23 -53.66 -53.70
CA THR A 255 11.95 -54.88 -52.93
C THR A 255 11.44 -54.62 -51.51
N GLY A 256 11.62 -53.42 -50.96
CA GLY A 256 11.27 -53.09 -49.57
C GLY A 256 12.20 -53.71 -48.52
N LEU A 257 13.13 -54.57 -48.94
CA LEU A 257 14.10 -55.25 -48.08
C LEU A 257 15.23 -54.30 -47.66
N ALA A 258 15.92 -54.66 -46.57
CA ALA A 258 17.09 -53.91 -46.10
C ALA A 258 18.18 -53.88 -47.18
N ASN A 259 18.70 -52.68 -47.48
CA ASN A 259 19.71 -52.48 -48.50
C ASN A 259 21.12 -52.77 -47.97
N ARG A 260 22.12 -52.69 -48.86
CA ARG A 260 23.53 -52.98 -48.52
C ARG A 260 24.06 -52.09 -47.39
N ALA A 261 23.60 -50.85 -47.28
CA ALA A 261 24.04 -49.93 -46.21
C ALA A 261 23.49 -50.37 -44.85
N ALA A 262 22.22 -50.79 -44.78
CA ALA A 262 21.62 -51.35 -43.58
C ALA A 262 22.31 -52.64 -43.14
N PHE A 263 22.60 -53.55 -44.07
CA PHE A 263 23.33 -54.80 -43.79
C PHE A 263 24.74 -54.52 -43.23
N ARG A 264 25.48 -53.58 -43.82
CA ARG A 264 26.82 -53.20 -43.35
C ARG A 264 26.80 -52.55 -41.96
N SER A 265 25.85 -51.65 -41.71
CA SER A 265 25.65 -51.05 -40.38
C SER A 265 25.38 -52.12 -39.32
N GLY A 266 24.57 -53.10 -39.70
CA GLY A 266 24.24 -54.28 -38.89
C GLY A 266 25.42 -55.17 -38.52
N ILE A 267 26.25 -55.54 -39.50
CA ILE A 267 27.47 -56.33 -39.25
C ILE A 267 28.45 -55.57 -38.35
N ASN A 268 28.59 -54.24 -38.53
CA ASN A 268 29.47 -53.43 -37.70
C ASN A 268 28.98 -53.32 -36.25
N THR A 269 27.67 -53.31 -36.00
CA THR A 269 27.10 -53.32 -34.65
C THR A 269 27.26 -54.69 -33.97
N LEU A 270 27.07 -55.79 -34.72
CA LEU A 270 27.35 -57.16 -34.26
C LEU A 270 28.83 -57.40 -33.96
N GLY A 271 29.74 -56.78 -34.72
CA GLY A 271 31.17 -56.87 -34.48
C GLY A 271 31.63 -56.20 -33.17
N ASN A 272 30.79 -55.33 -32.59
CA ASN A 272 31.10 -54.58 -31.37
C ASN A 272 30.42 -55.19 -30.12
N ASP A 273 29.30 -55.91 -30.27
CA ASP A 273 28.58 -56.58 -29.18
C ASP A 273 28.26 -58.04 -29.54
N SER A 274 29.08 -58.99 -29.05
CA SER A 274 28.99 -60.42 -29.39
C SER A 274 27.73 -61.15 -28.88
N ASN A 275 26.85 -60.46 -28.15
CA ASN A 275 25.68 -61.06 -27.49
C ASN A 275 24.33 -60.76 -28.20
N LEU A 276 24.33 -60.06 -29.35
CA LEU A 276 23.11 -59.63 -30.04
C LEU A 276 22.70 -60.52 -31.25
N LEU A 277 23.29 -61.71 -31.37
CA LEU A 277 23.09 -62.62 -32.51
C LEU A 277 21.63 -63.14 -32.66
N ILE A 278 20.84 -63.11 -31.58
CA ILE A 278 19.46 -63.61 -31.57
C ILE A 278 18.44 -62.56 -32.03
N VAL A 279 18.71 -61.26 -31.86
CA VAL A 279 17.78 -60.17 -32.27
C VAL A 279 17.83 -59.92 -33.78
N PHE A 280 18.91 -60.32 -34.44
CA PHE A 280 19.13 -60.11 -35.87
C PHE A 280 18.16 -60.88 -36.78
N TYR A 281 17.63 -62.02 -36.30
CA TYR A 281 16.72 -62.85 -37.09
C TYR A 281 15.32 -62.22 -37.28
N VAL A 282 14.87 -61.37 -36.35
CA VAL A 282 13.54 -60.76 -36.38
C VAL A 282 13.48 -59.50 -37.25
N GLN A 283 14.61 -58.79 -37.42
CA GLN A 283 14.64 -57.50 -38.11
C GLN A 283 14.81 -57.60 -39.63
N ILE A 284 15.24 -58.74 -40.16
CA ILE A 284 15.57 -58.94 -41.59
C ILE A 284 14.46 -59.71 -42.34
N MET A 285 13.53 -60.34 -41.62
CA MET A 285 12.50 -61.17 -42.22
C MET A 285 11.17 -60.40 -42.33
N PRO A 286 10.49 -60.40 -43.49
CA PRO A 286 9.18 -59.75 -43.63
C PRO A 286 8.14 -60.40 -42.69
N ASP A 287 7.20 -59.59 -42.19
CA ASP A 287 6.16 -60.00 -41.21
C ASP A 287 5.39 -61.27 -41.64
N ASP A 288 5.23 -61.49 -42.95
CA ASP A 288 4.56 -62.67 -43.52
C ASP A 288 5.25 -64.00 -43.19
N LEU A 289 6.56 -63.99 -42.97
CA LEU A 289 7.34 -65.21 -42.74
C LEU A 289 7.44 -65.50 -41.22
N VAL A 290 7.29 -64.48 -40.36
CA VAL A 290 7.15 -64.64 -38.90
C VAL A 290 5.80 -65.31 -38.55
N MET A 291 4.76 -65.00 -39.33
CA MET A 291 3.42 -65.57 -39.13
C MET A 291 3.34 -67.08 -39.44
N GLN A 292 4.20 -67.61 -40.34
CA GLN A 292 4.22 -69.03 -40.68
C GLN A 292 4.94 -69.91 -39.64
N LEU A 293 5.88 -69.36 -38.87
CA LEU A 293 6.65 -70.13 -37.88
C LEU A 293 5.83 -70.48 -36.63
N HIS A 294 4.70 -69.80 -36.39
CA HIS A 294 3.82 -70.04 -35.24
C HIS A 294 2.80 -71.18 -35.46
N ARG A 295 2.83 -71.87 -36.63
CA ARG A 295 1.87 -72.91 -37.01
C ARG A 295 2.43 -74.34 -37.04
N PHE A 296 3.59 -74.57 -36.45
CA PHE A 296 4.14 -75.92 -36.19
C PHE A 296 4.62 -76.04 -34.75
#